data_AF-A0A2A5YZ60-F1
#
_entry.id   AF-A0A2A5YZ60-F1
#
_cell.length_a   1.000
_cell.length_b   1.000
_cell.length_c   1.000
_cell.angle_alpha   90.00
_cell.angle_beta   90.00
_cell.angle_gamma   90.00
#
_symmetry.space_group_name_H-M   'P 1'
#
loop_
_entity.id
_entity.type
_entity.pdbx_description
1 polymer ?
#
loop_
_entity_poly.entity_id
_entity_poly.type
_entity_poly.pdbx_seq_one_letter_code
_entity_poly.pdbx_strand_id
1 'polypeptide(L)'
;MQRFSHLRVVDGSVDIGGAKAIDLWWLAAAATEEFLQGSPMAPAFVSLFQAHLQPGSSWFRWAGDLAESAEMRRALSGLYGRIVARALLTHRLGFTDFVSLNRYETTYGGLQVSRNTKIVKGDRIYVEGDIPDWIALDPRTRRAVLCEAKGALTGSEAQFKRGTPSCVADGKKQFGRVRVTRGTSLVATRNWVAANFWATEKRKRTPVSLLFDPPSQGEDIPDDRWSDIQAGATMAWARSILSAIGIAQEPDTTSVTSGQFTVTIKAKPSRRLEQRTIDPGHKSGNLDGADILLPDHEWSIEAFEGSFYSALITFTGLIFIRSPAELEAARARIDEERKGGRTALLTGLSTSAITRSKNRSGTLWISLPGVVRSDGFALFDASQVEIGYTPPPVDIPKSRPDANPKPIE
;
A
#
# COMPACT_ATOMS: atom_id res chain seq x y z
N MET A 1 -15.53 -6.55 0.31
CA MET A 1 -16.14 -6.95 1.61
C MET A 1 -15.53 -6.08 2.68
N GLN A 2 -16.33 -5.50 3.58
CA GLN A 2 -15.85 -4.57 4.59
C GLN A 2 -15.84 -5.22 5.97
N ARG A 3 -14.83 -4.88 6.77
CA ARG A 3 -14.73 -5.23 8.19
C ARG A 3 -14.70 -3.96 9.02
N PHE A 4 -15.02 -4.02 10.30
CA PHE A 4 -14.98 -2.86 11.19
C PHE A 4 -13.84 -2.95 12.20
N SER A 5 -13.30 -1.79 12.57
CA SER A 5 -12.37 -1.61 13.68
C SER A 5 -12.70 -0.30 14.38
N HIS A 6 -12.46 -0.22 15.68
CA HIS A 6 -12.45 1.08 16.35
C HIS A 6 -11.20 1.83 15.90
N LEU A 7 -11.33 2.93 15.17
CA LEU A 7 -10.21 3.77 14.80
C LEU A 7 -10.12 4.95 15.74
N ARG A 8 -8.94 5.16 16.31
CA ARG A 8 -8.56 6.37 17.02
C ARG A 8 -7.41 7.06 16.30
N VAL A 9 -7.52 8.37 16.12
CA VAL A 9 -6.48 9.21 15.53
C VAL A 9 -6.10 10.26 16.56
N VAL A 10 -4.82 10.25 16.93
CA VAL A 10 -4.19 11.25 17.79
C VAL A 10 -3.20 12.04 16.93
N ASP A 11 -3.52 13.29 16.62
CA ASP A 11 -2.69 14.21 15.85
C ASP A 11 -2.47 15.49 16.66
N GLY A 12 -1.30 15.61 17.27
CA GLY A 12 -1.00 16.71 18.17
C GLY A 12 -1.99 16.76 19.36
N SER A 13 -2.81 17.81 19.41
CA SER A 13 -3.86 17.99 20.43
C SER A 13 -5.22 17.41 20.04
N VAL A 14 -5.39 16.91 18.82
CA VAL A 14 -6.64 16.32 18.34
C VAL A 14 -6.64 14.83 18.67
N ASP A 15 -7.68 14.37 19.38
CA ASP A 15 -7.91 12.96 19.69
C ASP A 15 -9.34 12.59 19.32
N ILE A 16 -9.49 11.96 18.17
CA ILE A 16 -10.78 11.54 17.63
C ILE A 16 -10.86 10.02 17.56
N GLY A 17 -11.98 9.46 18.01
CA GLY A 17 -12.19 8.01 18.07
C GLY A 17 -13.59 7.62 17.61
N GLY A 18 -13.72 6.47 16.96
CA GLY A 18 -15.00 5.96 16.49
C GLY A 18 -14.88 4.62 15.79
N ALA A 19 -15.99 3.90 15.65
CA ALA A 19 -16.01 2.71 14.80
C ALA A 19 -15.91 3.15 13.34
N LYS A 20 -15.02 2.49 12.58
CA LYS A 20 -14.67 2.86 11.21
C LYS A 20 -14.50 1.61 10.35
N ALA A 21 -14.92 1.71 9.08
CA ALA A 21 -14.82 0.62 8.13
C ALA A 21 -13.35 0.38 7.71
N ILE A 22 -12.97 -0.86 7.47
CA ILE A 22 -11.72 -1.22 6.84
C ILE A 22 -12.10 -2.10 5.65
N ASP A 23 -11.89 -1.58 4.44
CA ASP A 23 -12.11 -2.38 3.24
C ASP A 23 -11.03 -3.45 3.12
N LEU A 24 -11.44 -4.69 2.84
CA LEU A 24 -10.47 -5.75 2.61
C LEU A 24 -9.65 -5.51 1.33
N TRP A 25 -10.16 -4.74 0.37
CA TRP A 25 -9.37 -4.32 -0.79
C TRP A 25 -8.20 -3.40 -0.41
N TRP A 26 -8.37 -2.55 0.60
CA TRP A 26 -7.28 -1.71 1.11
C TRP A 26 -6.18 -2.54 1.75
N LEU A 27 -6.58 -3.53 2.57
CA LEU A 27 -5.64 -4.45 3.19
C LEU A 27 -4.94 -5.33 2.15
N ALA A 28 -5.67 -5.83 1.16
CA ALA A 28 -5.10 -6.63 0.09
C ALA A 28 -4.10 -5.81 -0.75
N ALA A 29 -4.45 -4.58 -1.14
CA ALA A 29 -3.54 -3.70 -1.87
C ALA A 29 -2.28 -3.37 -1.05
N ALA A 30 -2.44 -3.00 0.22
CA ALA A 30 -1.31 -2.71 1.11
C ALA A 30 -0.44 -3.95 1.34
N ALA A 31 -1.04 -5.13 1.48
CA ALA A 31 -0.32 -6.40 1.58
C ALA A 31 0.49 -6.66 0.32
N THR A 32 -0.16 -6.64 -0.85
CA THR A 32 0.52 -6.87 -2.13
C THR A 32 1.66 -5.90 -2.33
N GLU A 33 1.46 -4.61 -2.08
CA GLU A 33 2.49 -3.59 -2.20
C GLU A 33 3.67 -3.86 -1.24
N GLU A 34 3.39 -4.13 0.05
CA GLU A 34 4.42 -4.45 1.04
C GLU A 34 5.29 -5.64 0.61
N PHE A 35 4.69 -6.68 0.04
CA PHE A 35 5.42 -7.85 -0.42
C PHE A 35 6.19 -7.60 -1.71
N LEU A 36 5.61 -6.88 -2.68
CA LEU A 36 6.35 -6.50 -3.87
C LEU A 36 7.60 -5.69 -3.49
N GLN A 37 7.52 -4.78 -2.52
CA GLN A 37 8.67 -4.02 -2.06
C GLN A 37 9.66 -4.83 -1.18
N GLY A 38 9.20 -5.90 -0.53
CA GLY A 38 9.97 -6.67 0.45
C GLY A 38 10.64 -7.95 -0.04
N SER A 39 10.12 -8.60 -1.09
CA SER A 39 10.60 -9.84 -1.77
C SER A 39 9.38 -10.65 -2.28
N PRO A 40 9.46 -11.38 -3.42
CA PRO A 40 8.32 -12.09 -4.02
C PRO A 40 7.85 -13.31 -3.21
N MET A 41 7.16 -13.07 -2.09
CA MET A 41 6.38 -14.07 -1.35
C MET A 41 4.89 -13.69 -1.24
N ALA A 42 4.45 -12.67 -1.98
CA ALA A 42 3.05 -12.20 -1.98
C ALA A 42 1.99 -13.32 -2.06
N PRO A 43 2.14 -14.36 -2.90
CA PRO A 43 1.26 -15.55 -2.94
C PRO A 43 1.00 -16.24 -1.60
N ALA A 44 2.07 -16.58 -0.88
CA ALA A 44 2.01 -17.32 0.38
C ALA A 44 1.32 -16.48 1.45
N PHE A 45 1.52 -15.16 1.41
CA PHE A 45 0.98 -14.26 2.41
C PHE A 45 -0.49 -13.90 2.20
N VAL A 46 -0.95 -13.68 0.96
CA VAL A 46 -2.38 -13.49 0.69
C VAL A 46 -3.16 -14.71 1.18
N SER A 47 -2.65 -15.91 0.88
CA SER A 47 -3.23 -17.18 1.33
C SER A 47 -3.24 -17.29 2.86
N LEU A 48 -2.12 -16.98 3.52
CA LEU A 48 -1.99 -17.02 4.98
C LEU A 48 -2.92 -15.99 5.67
N PHE A 49 -3.00 -14.78 5.13
CA PHE A 49 -3.83 -13.71 5.67
C PHE A 49 -5.32 -14.07 5.58
N GLN A 50 -5.77 -14.57 4.42
CA GLN A 50 -7.15 -15.04 4.25
C GLN A 50 -7.48 -16.20 5.19
N ALA A 51 -6.58 -17.18 5.34
CA ALA A 51 -6.78 -18.32 6.23
C ALA A 51 -6.89 -17.90 7.72
N HIS A 52 -6.24 -16.81 8.11
CA HIS A 52 -6.29 -16.31 9.49
C HIS A 52 -7.43 -15.34 9.77
N LEU A 53 -8.20 -14.88 8.77
CA LEU A 53 -9.37 -14.03 9.03
C LEU A 53 -10.57 -14.87 9.44
N GLN A 54 -11.31 -14.40 10.45
CA GLN A 54 -12.56 -15.04 10.85
C GLN A 54 -13.61 -14.92 9.72
N PRO A 55 -14.14 -16.05 9.22
CA PRO A 55 -15.24 -16.03 8.26
C PRO A 55 -16.52 -15.42 8.87
N GLY A 56 -17.29 -14.68 8.06
CA GLY A 56 -18.61 -14.16 8.47
C GLY A 56 -18.63 -13.01 9.49
N SER A 57 -17.49 -12.63 10.08
CA SER A 57 -17.44 -11.57 11.10
C SER A 57 -17.56 -10.17 10.51
N SER A 58 -18.48 -9.32 10.98
CA SER A 58 -18.49 -7.91 10.57
C SER A 58 -17.28 -7.13 11.11
N TRP A 59 -16.66 -7.60 12.20
CA TRP A 59 -15.47 -7.01 12.79
C TRP A 59 -14.18 -7.56 12.17
N PHE A 60 -13.12 -6.76 12.18
CA PHE A 60 -11.78 -7.18 11.77
C PHE A 60 -11.18 -8.10 12.84
N ARG A 61 -11.52 -9.39 12.75
CA ARG A 61 -11.18 -10.42 13.73
C ARG A 61 -10.42 -11.56 13.07
N TRP A 62 -9.39 -12.03 13.76
CA TRP A 62 -8.64 -13.21 13.36
C TRP A 62 -9.28 -14.50 13.90
N ALA A 63 -9.19 -15.57 13.13
CA ALA A 63 -9.59 -16.92 13.51
C ALA A 63 -8.69 -17.47 14.64
N GLY A 64 -9.27 -18.29 15.53
CA GLY A 64 -8.55 -18.89 16.65
C GLY A 64 -8.00 -17.85 17.64
N ASP A 65 -6.74 -18.02 18.05
CA ASP A 65 -5.99 -17.04 18.86
C ASP A 65 -4.77 -16.44 18.16
N LEU A 66 -4.59 -16.78 16.87
CA LEU A 66 -3.49 -16.36 16.00
C LEU A 66 -2.08 -16.83 16.42
N ALA A 67 -1.66 -16.69 17.67
CA ALA A 67 -0.35 -17.12 18.14
C ALA A 67 -0.25 -17.37 19.66
N GLU A 68 0.25 -18.55 20.03
CA GLU A 68 0.45 -18.96 21.43
C GLU A 68 1.86 -18.65 21.95
N SER A 69 2.90 -18.73 21.11
CA SER A 69 4.28 -18.43 21.51
C SER A 69 4.64 -16.95 21.37
N ALA A 70 5.61 -16.49 22.17
CA ALA A 70 6.07 -15.10 22.12
C ALA A 70 6.73 -14.74 20.78
N GLU A 71 7.51 -15.68 20.21
CA GLU A 71 8.18 -15.46 18.93
C GLU A 71 7.20 -15.42 17.75
N MET A 72 6.18 -16.31 17.74
CA MET A 72 5.15 -16.25 16.71
C MET A 72 4.35 -14.94 16.80
N ARG A 73 4.04 -14.48 18.02
CA ARG A 73 3.42 -13.16 18.24
C ARG A 73 4.28 -12.04 17.65
N ARG A 74 5.58 -12.03 17.93
CA ARG A 74 6.50 -11.01 17.40
C ARG A 74 6.55 -11.03 15.88
N ALA A 75 6.68 -12.22 15.27
CA ALA A 75 6.74 -12.39 13.82
C ALA A 75 5.45 -11.88 13.14
N LEU A 76 4.29 -12.34 13.60
CA LEU A 76 3.01 -11.88 13.06
C LEU A 76 2.80 -10.38 13.34
N SER A 77 3.28 -9.86 14.49
CA SER A 77 3.13 -8.43 14.83
C SER A 77 3.89 -7.55 13.85
N GLY A 78 5.09 -7.96 13.45
CA GLY A 78 5.82 -7.28 12.38
C GLY A 78 5.08 -7.37 11.04
N LEU A 79 4.62 -8.56 10.67
CA LEU A 79 3.98 -8.81 9.38
C LEU A 79 2.60 -8.13 9.24
N TYR A 80 1.62 -8.54 10.04
CA TYR A 80 0.25 -8.00 9.96
C TYR A 80 0.14 -6.59 10.53
N GLY A 81 1.09 -6.20 11.40
CA GLY A 81 1.23 -4.81 11.80
C GLY A 81 1.49 -3.92 10.59
N ARG A 82 2.49 -4.27 9.78
CA ARG A 82 2.89 -3.48 8.61
C ARG A 82 1.78 -3.36 7.57
N ILE A 83 1.09 -4.46 7.24
CA ILE A 83 -0.02 -4.47 6.28
C ILE A 83 -1.14 -3.52 6.71
N VAL A 84 -1.61 -3.67 7.95
CA VAL A 84 -2.73 -2.87 8.47
C VAL A 84 -2.33 -1.42 8.64
N ALA A 85 -1.11 -1.16 9.13
CA ALA A 85 -0.55 0.18 9.24
C ALA A 85 -0.52 0.90 7.89
N ARG A 86 0.07 0.28 6.86
CA ARG A 86 0.14 0.85 5.51
C ARG A 86 -1.24 1.14 4.94
N ALA A 87 -2.19 0.21 5.09
CA ALA A 87 -3.57 0.43 4.64
C ALA A 87 -4.22 1.64 5.32
N LEU A 88 -4.05 1.77 6.64
CA LEU A 88 -4.63 2.90 7.39
C LEU A 88 -3.93 4.22 7.05
N LEU A 89 -2.60 4.26 7.01
CA LEU A 89 -1.84 5.46 6.67
C LEU A 89 -2.17 5.94 5.25
N THR A 90 -2.32 5.01 4.30
CA THR A 90 -2.73 5.32 2.92
C THR A 90 -4.16 5.83 2.86
N HIS A 91 -5.13 5.07 3.37
CA HIS A 91 -6.55 5.35 3.10
C HIS A 91 -7.20 6.30 4.11
N ARG A 92 -6.61 6.47 5.32
CA ARG A 92 -7.13 7.41 6.34
C ARG A 92 -6.38 8.72 6.37
N LEU A 93 -5.07 8.69 6.12
CA LEU A 93 -4.24 9.90 6.11
C LEU A 93 -3.81 10.33 4.71
N GLY A 94 -4.16 9.57 3.66
CA GLY A 94 -3.82 9.95 2.29
C GLY A 94 -2.33 9.95 2.00
N PHE A 95 -1.52 9.25 2.81
CA PHE A 95 -0.09 9.16 2.58
C PHE A 95 0.21 8.31 1.34
N THR A 96 1.28 8.65 0.65
CA THR A 96 1.67 8.03 -0.62
C THR A 96 3.19 7.80 -0.68
N ASP A 97 3.65 7.03 -1.66
CA ASP A 97 5.08 6.81 -1.94
C ASP A 97 5.85 6.25 -0.75
N PHE A 98 5.33 5.18 -0.17
CA PHE A 98 6.00 4.49 0.93
C PHE A 98 7.30 3.87 0.42
N VAL A 99 8.42 4.39 0.91
CA VAL A 99 9.77 3.85 0.69
C VAL A 99 10.22 3.16 1.97
N SER A 100 10.46 1.85 1.87
CA SER A 100 10.98 1.05 2.99
C SER A 100 12.38 1.54 3.40
N LEU A 101 12.59 1.68 4.70
CA LEU A 101 13.88 2.09 5.23
C LEU A 101 14.83 0.90 5.36
N ASN A 102 16.00 1.02 4.73
CA ASN A 102 17.13 0.13 4.96
C ASN A 102 17.78 0.39 6.32
N ARG A 103 18.41 -0.65 6.88
CA ARG A 103 19.00 -0.65 8.24
C ARG A 103 19.93 0.53 8.55
N TYR A 104 20.62 1.09 7.56
CA TYR A 104 21.62 2.12 7.75
C TYR A 104 21.28 3.41 7.03
N GLU A 105 20.91 3.31 5.75
CA GLU A 105 20.68 4.48 4.92
C GLU A 105 19.70 4.19 3.78
N THR A 106 18.80 5.14 3.52
CA THR A 106 17.87 5.13 2.40
C THR A 106 17.86 6.51 1.75
N THR A 107 17.99 6.57 0.43
CA THR A 107 18.09 7.84 -0.31
C THR A 107 17.13 7.85 -1.49
N TYR A 108 16.34 8.92 -1.64
CA TYR A 108 15.47 9.16 -2.80
C TYR A 108 15.13 10.66 -2.92
N GLY A 109 14.96 11.19 -4.13
CA GLY A 109 14.50 12.58 -4.35
C GLY A 109 15.34 13.65 -3.64
N GLY A 110 16.62 13.37 -3.40
CA GLY A 110 17.51 14.24 -2.64
C GLY A 110 17.30 14.22 -1.11
N LEU A 111 16.36 13.42 -0.60
CA LEU A 111 16.26 13.06 0.81
C LEU A 111 17.16 11.88 1.12
N GLN A 112 17.83 11.94 2.26
CA GLN A 112 18.63 10.88 2.85
C GLN A 112 18.13 10.63 4.26
N VAL A 113 17.63 9.42 4.51
CA VAL A 113 17.29 8.93 5.85
C VAL A 113 18.47 8.09 6.32
N SER A 114 19.19 8.59 7.34
CA SER A 114 20.36 7.92 7.88
C SER A 114 20.16 7.59 9.36
N ARG A 115 20.68 6.43 9.77
CA ARG A 115 20.66 6.04 11.18
C ARG A 115 21.59 6.95 11.99
N ASN A 116 21.08 7.45 13.11
CA ASN A 116 21.85 8.25 14.04
C ASN A 116 23.02 7.45 14.61
N THR A 117 24.09 8.17 14.90
CA THR A 117 25.30 7.61 15.49
C THR A 117 25.65 8.33 16.79
N LYS A 118 26.09 7.57 17.78
CA LYS A 118 26.70 8.05 19.02
C LYS A 118 28.22 7.96 18.90
N ILE A 119 28.95 8.87 19.57
CA ILE A 119 30.39 8.74 19.77
C ILE A 119 30.61 7.98 21.08
N VAL A 120 31.32 6.86 21.02
CA VAL A 120 31.66 6.03 22.19
C VAL A 120 33.14 5.73 22.13
N LYS A 121 33.91 6.19 23.12
CA LYS A 121 35.37 6.00 23.20
C LYS A 121 36.14 6.45 21.94
N GLY A 122 35.68 7.51 21.28
CA GLY A 122 36.28 8.03 20.04
C GLY A 122 35.74 7.41 18.75
N ASP A 123 34.99 6.30 18.84
CA ASP A 123 34.41 5.63 17.68
C ASP A 123 32.96 6.06 17.43
N ARG A 124 32.58 6.14 16.15
CA ARG A 124 31.20 6.43 15.72
C ARG A 124 30.40 5.13 15.61
N ILE A 125 29.47 4.92 16.53
CA ILE A 125 28.65 3.70 16.62
C ILE A 125 27.18 4.04 16.35
N TYR A 126 26.47 3.21 15.60
CA TYR A 126 25.04 3.38 15.36
C TYR A 126 24.22 3.30 16.67
N VAL A 127 23.16 4.10 16.76
CA VAL A 127 22.17 3.98 17.83
C VAL A 127 21.43 2.65 17.69
N GLU A 128 21.40 1.88 18.77
CA GLU A 128 20.86 0.52 18.81
C GLU A 128 19.33 0.47 18.72
N GLY A 129 18.82 -0.67 18.28
CA GLY A 129 17.39 -0.97 18.14
C GLY A 129 16.78 -0.57 16.80
N ASP A 130 15.58 -1.07 16.52
CA ASP A 130 14.90 -0.92 15.23
C ASP A 130 14.68 0.56 14.84
N ILE A 131 14.71 0.82 13.53
CA ILE A 131 14.38 2.13 12.94
C ILE A 131 12.94 2.08 12.41
N PRO A 132 12.31 3.22 12.10
CA PRO A 132 10.97 3.25 11.52
C PRO A 132 10.87 2.39 10.25
N ASP A 133 9.69 1.83 9.99
CA ASP A 133 9.46 0.96 8.83
C ASP A 133 9.58 1.68 7.49
N TRP A 134 9.02 2.89 7.37
CA TRP A 134 8.97 3.64 6.11
C TRP A 134 9.21 5.13 6.30
N ILE A 135 9.53 5.74 5.17
CA ILE A 135 9.28 7.16 4.92
C ILE A 135 8.29 7.27 3.76
N ALA A 136 7.35 8.19 3.86
CA ALA A 136 6.30 8.44 2.88
C ALA A 136 6.09 9.94 2.68
N LEU A 137 5.16 10.31 1.81
CA LEU A 137 4.75 11.68 1.57
C LEU A 137 3.31 11.91 2.02
N ASP A 138 3.07 13.06 2.64
CA ASP A 138 1.73 13.62 2.81
C ASP A 138 1.51 14.70 1.74
N PRO A 139 0.78 14.39 0.65
CA PRO A 139 0.53 15.36 -0.41
C PRO A 139 -0.38 16.51 0.02
N ARG A 140 -1.16 16.37 1.10
CA ARG A 140 -2.08 17.40 1.59
C ARG A 140 -1.34 18.51 2.32
N THR A 141 -0.34 18.13 3.11
CA THR A 141 0.48 19.06 3.90
C THR A 141 1.85 19.32 3.28
N ARG A 142 2.20 18.66 2.17
CA ARG A 142 3.49 18.76 1.49
C ARG A 142 4.69 18.42 2.39
N ARG A 143 4.55 17.34 3.17
CA ARG A 143 5.57 16.88 4.12
C ARG A 143 6.09 15.50 3.81
N ALA A 144 7.34 15.25 4.18
CA ALA A 144 7.82 13.89 4.40
C ALA A 144 7.34 13.39 5.77
N VAL A 145 6.96 12.12 5.85
CA VAL A 145 6.47 11.50 7.09
C VAL A 145 7.21 10.20 7.34
N LEU A 146 7.74 10.02 8.55
CA LEU A 146 8.23 8.73 9.01
C LEU A 146 7.05 7.95 9.58
N CYS A 147 7.01 6.66 9.26
CA CYS A 147 5.90 5.78 9.59
C CYS A 147 6.44 4.52 10.27
N GLU A 148 5.82 4.16 11.39
CA GLU A 148 6.14 2.95 12.16
C GLU A 148 4.89 2.12 12.40
N ALA A 149 4.96 0.82 12.12
CA ALA A 149 3.86 -0.11 12.30
C ALA A 149 3.97 -0.89 13.62
N LYS A 150 2.84 -1.10 14.29
CA LYS A 150 2.78 -1.90 15.52
C LYS A 150 1.58 -2.84 15.58
N GLY A 151 1.81 -4.12 15.34
CA GLY A 151 0.84 -5.19 15.65
C GLY A 151 0.84 -5.55 17.13
N ALA A 152 -0.34 -5.64 17.75
CA ALA A 152 -0.48 -6.00 19.17
C ALA A 152 -1.53 -7.10 19.38
N LEU A 153 -1.05 -8.33 19.63
CA LEU A 153 -1.91 -9.41 20.12
C LEU A 153 -2.12 -9.31 21.64
N THR A 154 -1.19 -8.77 22.40
CA THR A 154 -1.34 -8.56 23.86
C THR A 154 -1.47 -7.07 24.16
N GLY A 155 -2.01 -6.72 25.34
CA GLY A 155 -2.21 -5.35 25.76
C GLY A 155 -3.64 -5.05 26.21
N SER A 156 -3.90 -3.78 26.54
CA SER A 156 -5.18 -3.31 27.07
C SER A 156 -5.99 -2.61 25.99
N GLU A 157 -7.23 -3.08 25.75
CA GLU A 157 -8.18 -2.43 24.85
C GLU A 157 -8.45 -0.97 25.26
N ALA A 158 -8.55 -0.71 26.58
CA ALA A 158 -8.77 0.63 27.11
C ALA A 158 -7.60 1.57 26.79
N GLN A 159 -6.35 1.07 26.83
CA GLN A 159 -5.18 1.86 26.46
C GLN A 159 -5.20 2.21 24.97
N PHE A 160 -5.66 1.31 24.10
CA PHE A 160 -5.82 1.64 22.68
C PHE A 160 -6.95 2.64 22.43
N LYS A 161 -8.09 2.47 23.10
CA LYS A 161 -9.27 3.35 22.94
C LYS A 161 -9.10 4.74 23.55
N ARG A 162 -8.33 4.90 24.62
CA ARG A 162 -8.24 6.18 25.37
C ARG A 162 -6.85 6.56 25.89
N GLY A 163 -5.92 5.61 25.99
CA GLY A 163 -4.59 5.83 26.59
C GLY A 163 -3.45 5.89 25.57
N THR A 164 -2.24 5.54 25.99
CA THR A 164 -1.09 5.34 25.08
C THR A 164 -0.53 3.94 25.32
N PRO A 165 -0.82 2.97 24.42
CA PRO A 165 -0.29 1.61 24.56
C PRO A 165 1.24 1.58 24.58
N SER A 166 1.83 0.62 25.29
CA SER A 166 3.30 0.49 25.38
C SER A 166 3.96 0.31 24.02
N CYS A 167 3.34 -0.45 23.10
CA CYS A 167 3.87 -0.63 21.75
C CYS A 167 3.95 0.70 20.97
N VAL A 168 3.03 1.63 21.21
CA VAL A 168 3.09 2.98 20.61
C VAL A 168 4.21 3.80 21.24
N ALA A 169 4.36 3.75 22.56
CA ALA A 169 5.47 4.41 23.25
C ALA A 169 6.83 3.89 22.76
N ASP A 170 6.94 2.58 22.48
CA ASP A 170 8.16 1.99 21.94
C ASP A 170 8.39 2.33 20.47
N GLY A 171 7.34 2.34 19.65
CA GLY A 171 7.42 2.81 18.26
C GLY A 171 7.94 4.24 18.15
N LYS A 172 7.47 5.13 19.03
CA LYS A 172 7.94 6.53 19.09
C LYS A 172 9.45 6.67 19.31
N LYS A 173 10.06 5.80 20.10
CA LYS A 173 11.50 5.83 20.36
C LYS A 173 12.32 5.57 19.08
N GLN A 174 11.73 4.92 18.08
CA GLN A 174 12.44 4.57 16.85
C GLN A 174 12.71 5.78 15.96
N PHE A 175 11.84 6.78 15.95
CA PHE A 175 12.05 8.01 15.16
C PHE A 175 13.31 8.77 15.59
N GLY A 176 13.63 8.76 16.89
CA GLY A 176 14.86 9.37 17.42
C GLY A 176 16.16 8.66 17.01
N ARG A 177 16.07 7.50 16.33
CA ARG A 177 17.22 6.72 15.86
C ARG A 177 17.61 7.02 14.43
N VAL A 178 16.85 7.87 13.73
CA VAL A 178 17.14 8.30 12.37
C VAL A 178 17.17 9.82 12.29
N ARG A 179 17.81 10.33 11.24
CA ARG A 179 17.72 11.72 10.81
C ARG A 179 17.38 11.75 9.33
N VAL A 180 16.54 12.70 8.95
CA VAL A 180 16.19 12.95 7.55
C VAL A 180 16.89 14.22 7.13
N THR A 181 17.68 14.14 6.07
CA THR A 181 18.52 15.24 5.59
C THR A 181 18.37 15.43 4.10
N ARG A 182 18.62 16.65 3.64
CA ARG A 182 18.79 16.98 2.22
C ARG A 182 20.08 17.77 2.04
N GLY A 183 21.07 17.14 1.41
CA GLY A 183 22.44 17.63 1.49
C GLY A 183 22.87 17.72 2.96
N THR A 184 23.20 18.92 3.42
CA THR A 184 23.60 19.16 4.81
C THR A 184 22.45 19.59 5.73
N SER A 185 21.27 19.89 5.18
CA SER A 185 20.13 20.44 5.93
C SER A 185 19.25 19.35 6.54
N LEU A 186 18.84 19.51 7.79
CA LEU A 186 17.85 18.63 8.43
C LEU A 186 16.46 18.92 7.86
N VAL A 187 15.70 17.86 7.59
CA VAL A 187 14.32 17.94 7.11
C VAL A 187 13.39 17.50 8.23
N ALA A 188 12.39 18.32 8.52
CA ALA A 188 11.35 18.00 9.48
C ALA A 188 10.46 16.87 8.94
N THR A 189 10.01 16.00 9.84
CA THR A 189 9.08 14.93 9.50
C THR A 189 7.98 14.82 10.54
N ARG A 190 6.76 14.50 10.10
CA ARG A 190 5.74 13.94 11.01
C ARG A 190 6.07 12.47 11.26
N ASN A 191 5.77 11.96 12.44
CA ASN A 191 6.31 10.71 12.95
C ASN A 191 5.20 9.77 13.40
N TRP A 192 4.49 9.20 12.43
CA TRP A 192 3.27 8.44 12.65
C TRP A 192 3.55 7.01 13.12
N VAL A 193 3.05 6.66 14.30
CA VAL A 193 2.89 5.26 14.71
C VAL A 193 1.49 4.79 14.35
N ALA A 194 1.39 3.80 13.49
CA ALA A 194 0.14 3.11 13.17
C ALA A 194 0.11 1.76 13.88
N ALA A 195 -0.68 1.68 14.95
CA ALA A 195 -0.81 0.49 15.78
C ALA A 195 -2.16 -0.20 15.58
N ASN A 196 -2.18 -1.52 15.59
CA ASN A 196 -3.37 -2.33 15.50
C ASN A 196 -3.44 -3.38 16.61
N PHE A 197 -4.44 -3.24 17.47
CA PHE A 197 -4.82 -4.18 18.50
C PHE A 197 -5.81 -5.20 17.97
N TRP A 198 -5.36 -6.45 17.92
CA TRP A 198 -6.05 -7.49 17.17
C TRP A 198 -7.20 -8.11 17.94
N ALA A 199 -8.39 -8.19 17.38
CA ALA A 199 -9.39 -9.09 17.94
C ALA A 199 -9.14 -10.53 17.45
N THR A 200 -9.30 -11.51 18.33
CA THR A 200 -9.31 -12.93 17.97
C THR A 200 -10.60 -13.58 18.45
N GLU A 201 -10.97 -14.72 17.88
CA GLU A 201 -12.12 -15.51 18.34
C GLU A 201 -12.00 -15.88 19.83
N LYS A 202 -10.80 -16.27 20.27
CA LYS A 202 -10.54 -16.66 21.65
C LYS A 202 -10.60 -15.48 22.63
N ARG A 203 -10.08 -14.31 22.24
CA ARG A 203 -9.95 -13.14 23.16
C ARG A 203 -11.19 -12.26 23.23
N LYS A 204 -12.15 -12.42 22.32
CA LYS A 204 -13.48 -11.76 22.32
C LYS A 204 -13.47 -10.24 22.58
N ARG A 205 -12.42 -9.55 22.15
CA ARG A 205 -12.24 -8.10 22.34
C ARG A 205 -12.59 -7.29 21.10
N THR A 206 -12.75 -5.98 21.24
CA THR A 206 -12.95 -5.08 20.10
C THR A 206 -11.62 -4.91 19.36
N PRO A 207 -11.56 -5.05 18.03
CA PRO A 207 -10.36 -4.67 17.29
C PRO A 207 -10.22 -3.15 17.31
N VAL A 208 -9.01 -2.66 17.60
CA VAL A 208 -8.73 -1.22 17.71
C VAL A 208 -7.52 -0.87 16.86
N SER A 209 -7.67 0.13 16.00
CA SER A 209 -6.62 0.76 15.22
C SER A 209 -6.32 2.13 15.82
N LEU A 210 -5.05 2.46 16.00
CA LEU A 210 -4.58 3.72 16.56
C LEU A 210 -3.55 4.34 15.61
N LEU A 211 -3.85 5.52 15.09
CA LEU A 211 -2.91 6.36 14.35
C LEU A 211 -2.44 7.46 15.28
N PHE A 212 -1.15 7.51 15.58
CA PHE A 212 -0.58 8.41 16.56
C PHE A 212 0.58 9.20 15.95
N ASP A 213 0.41 10.50 15.76
CA ASP A 213 1.50 11.44 15.47
C ASP A 213 1.85 12.23 16.72
N PRO A 214 3.05 12.07 17.30
CA PRO A 214 3.52 13.00 18.30
C PRO A 214 3.77 14.37 17.65
N PRO A 215 3.63 15.47 18.40
CA PRO A 215 4.14 16.77 17.96
C PRO A 215 5.61 16.64 17.58
N SER A 216 5.93 16.84 16.31
CA SER A 216 7.29 16.85 15.79
C SER A 216 7.72 18.29 15.52
N GLN A 217 9.00 18.56 15.73
CA GLN A 217 9.60 19.85 15.46
C GLN A 217 10.07 19.91 14.00
N GLY A 218 9.80 21.05 13.36
CA GLY A 218 10.48 21.48 12.14
C GLY A 218 9.54 22.00 11.05
N GLU A 219 10.16 22.60 10.04
CA GLU A 219 9.52 23.42 9.01
C GLU A 219 9.00 22.59 7.82
N ASP A 220 8.01 23.14 7.13
CA ASP A 220 7.50 22.58 5.88
C ASP A 220 8.59 22.54 4.81
N ILE A 221 8.49 21.58 3.89
CA ILE A 221 9.37 21.54 2.71
C ILE A 221 9.01 22.75 1.84
N PRO A 222 9.99 23.62 1.47
CA PRO A 222 9.73 24.76 0.61
C PRO A 222 9.12 24.36 -0.75
N ASP A 223 8.23 25.20 -1.26
CA ASP A 223 7.43 24.93 -2.48
C ASP A 223 8.29 24.65 -3.72
N ASP A 224 9.43 25.34 -3.87
CA ASP A 224 10.38 25.16 -4.96
C ASP A 224 11.11 23.80 -4.91
N ARG A 225 10.94 23.05 -3.81
CA ARG A 225 11.61 21.77 -3.56
C ARG A 225 10.67 20.58 -3.46
N TRP A 226 9.38 20.83 -3.21
CA TRP A 226 8.37 19.78 -3.10
C TRP A 226 8.29 18.91 -4.36
N SER A 227 8.31 19.51 -5.54
CA SER A 227 8.20 18.76 -6.81
C SER A 227 9.32 17.75 -7.01
N ASP A 228 10.55 18.12 -6.65
CA ASP A 228 11.72 17.25 -6.82
C ASP A 228 11.68 16.05 -5.86
N ILE A 229 11.30 16.32 -4.61
CA ILE A 229 11.15 15.31 -3.57
C ILE A 229 10.01 14.37 -3.94
N GLN A 230 8.87 14.91 -4.37
CA GLN A 230 7.72 14.13 -4.82
C GLN A 230 8.07 13.25 -6.02
N ALA A 231 8.72 13.81 -7.04
CA ALA A 231 9.16 13.05 -8.20
C ALA A 231 10.13 11.94 -7.80
N GLY A 232 11.13 12.23 -6.98
CA GLY A 232 12.10 11.21 -6.55
C GLY A 232 11.49 10.12 -5.66
N ALA A 233 10.53 10.46 -4.79
CA ALA A 233 9.79 9.48 -3.98
C ALA A 233 8.94 8.58 -4.86
N THR A 234 8.17 9.18 -5.76
CA THR A 234 7.33 8.46 -6.73
C THR A 234 8.18 7.51 -7.55
N MET A 235 9.36 7.96 -8.02
CA MET A 235 10.27 7.10 -8.76
C MET A 235 10.79 5.98 -7.86
N ALA A 236 11.36 6.25 -6.68
CA ALA A 236 11.88 5.20 -5.79
C ALA A 236 10.82 4.14 -5.47
N TRP A 237 9.60 4.58 -5.14
CA TRP A 237 8.44 3.73 -4.95
C TRP A 237 8.10 2.92 -6.19
N ALA A 238 7.90 3.56 -7.35
CA ALA A 238 7.56 2.89 -8.60
C ALA A 238 8.63 1.86 -9.01
N ARG A 239 9.91 2.21 -8.84
CA ARG A 239 11.04 1.31 -9.14
C ARG A 239 10.98 0.03 -8.31
N SER A 240 10.69 0.15 -7.01
CA SER A 240 10.57 -1.02 -6.13
C SER A 240 9.46 -1.98 -6.58
N ILE A 241 8.32 -1.46 -7.00
CA ILE A 241 7.20 -2.28 -7.49
C ILE A 241 7.49 -2.87 -8.87
N LEU A 242 7.96 -2.05 -9.81
CA LEU A 242 8.27 -2.47 -11.18
C LEU A 242 9.33 -3.58 -11.22
N SER A 243 10.39 -3.44 -10.42
CA SER A 243 11.43 -4.45 -10.30
C SER A 243 10.84 -5.78 -9.79
N ALA A 244 9.93 -5.73 -8.81
CA ALA A 244 9.30 -6.91 -8.25
C ALA A 244 8.36 -7.63 -9.22
N ILE A 245 7.76 -6.91 -10.18
CA ILE A 245 6.93 -7.49 -11.25
C ILE A 245 7.73 -7.81 -12.53
N GLY A 246 9.07 -7.80 -12.45
CA GLY A 246 9.94 -8.28 -13.52
C GLY A 246 10.12 -7.30 -14.69
N ILE A 247 9.82 -6.01 -14.49
CA ILE A 247 10.11 -4.94 -15.46
C ILE A 247 11.53 -4.45 -15.22
N ALA A 248 12.38 -4.65 -16.23
CA ALA A 248 13.78 -4.23 -16.19
C ALA A 248 13.88 -2.70 -16.06
N GLN A 249 14.74 -2.25 -15.14
CA GLN A 249 15.02 -0.85 -14.88
C GLN A 249 16.37 -0.53 -15.51
N GLU A 250 16.45 0.42 -16.44
CA GLU A 250 17.75 1.00 -16.78
C GLU A 250 18.18 2.00 -15.71
N PRO A 251 19.47 2.01 -15.30
CA PRO A 251 19.95 2.86 -14.19
C PRO A 251 19.74 4.37 -14.42
N ASP A 252 19.77 4.82 -15.68
CA ASP A 252 19.93 6.23 -16.06
C ASP A 252 18.78 6.83 -16.89
N THR A 253 17.69 6.10 -17.14
CA THR A 253 16.57 6.65 -17.92
C THR A 253 15.54 7.33 -17.03
N THR A 254 15.15 8.55 -17.41
CA THR A 254 13.96 9.23 -16.87
C THR A 254 12.67 8.56 -17.33
N SER A 255 12.71 7.75 -18.40
CA SER A 255 11.63 6.87 -18.83
C SER A 255 11.91 5.41 -18.45
N VAL A 256 11.46 5.01 -17.27
CA VAL A 256 11.65 3.65 -16.74
C VAL A 256 10.97 2.56 -17.58
N THR A 257 10.08 2.93 -18.52
CA THR A 257 9.15 1.98 -19.13
C THR A 257 8.88 2.16 -20.62
N SER A 258 9.73 2.90 -21.34
CA SER A 258 9.59 3.05 -22.80
C SER A 258 9.65 1.70 -23.51
N GLY A 259 8.71 1.43 -24.43
CA GLY A 259 8.62 0.18 -25.20
C GLY A 259 8.21 -1.07 -24.42
N GLN A 260 7.93 -0.95 -23.11
CA GLN A 260 7.49 -2.09 -22.29
C GLN A 260 6.04 -2.47 -22.57
N PHE A 261 5.76 -3.77 -22.56
CA PHE A 261 4.41 -4.31 -22.75
C PHE A 261 3.48 -3.86 -21.62
N THR A 262 2.25 -3.52 -21.98
CA THR A 262 1.22 -3.10 -21.01
C THR A 262 -0.05 -3.91 -21.19
N VAL A 263 -0.69 -4.22 -20.07
CA VAL A 263 -1.97 -4.92 -20.02
C VAL A 263 -3.07 -3.88 -19.86
N THR A 264 -4.04 -3.91 -20.77
CA THR A 264 -5.30 -3.18 -20.62
C THR A 264 -6.21 -3.99 -19.71
N ILE A 265 -6.70 -3.36 -18.64
CA ILE A 265 -7.63 -3.97 -17.69
C ILE A 265 -8.94 -3.20 -17.75
N LYS A 266 -10.04 -3.92 -17.96
CA LYS A 266 -11.40 -3.40 -17.93
C LYS A 266 -12.17 -4.07 -16.80
N ALA A 267 -12.73 -3.28 -15.90
CA ALA A 267 -13.56 -3.77 -14.81
C ALA A 267 -14.97 -3.19 -14.94
N LYS A 268 -15.97 -4.08 -14.90
CA LYS A 268 -17.38 -3.66 -14.87
C LYS A 268 -17.69 -3.08 -13.48
N PRO A 269 -18.54 -2.05 -13.39
CA PRO A 269 -18.96 -1.55 -12.11
C PRO A 269 -19.76 -2.61 -11.37
N SER A 270 -19.70 -2.55 -10.04
CA SER A 270 -20.60 -3.33 -9.23
C SER A 270 -21.94 -2.62 -9.19
N ARG A 271 -23.05 -3.38 -9.25
CA ARG A 271 -24.34 -2.83 -8.83
C ARG A 271 -24.17 -2.33 -7.39
N ARG A 272 -24.68 -1.12 -7.11
CA ARG A 272 -24.67 -0.52 -5.78
C ARG A 272 -25.12 -1.60 -4.79
N LEU A 273 -24.20 -2.10 -3.95
CA LEU A 273 -24.61 -2.89 -2.80
C LEU A 273 -25.64 -2.03 -2.07
N GLU A 274 -26.85 -2.54 -1.86
CA GLU A 274 -27.90 -1.79 -1.16
C GLU A 274 -27.32 -1.26 0.14
N GLN A 275 -27.00 0.04 0.14
CA GLN A 275 -26.51 0.75 1.31
C GLN A 275 -27.71 0.88 2.24
N ARG A 276 -27.89 -0.10 3.13
CA ARG A 276 -28.90 0.02 4.19
C ARG A 276 -28.45 1.12 5.15
N THR A 277 -29.07 2.28 5.04
CA THR A 277 -28.89 3.42 5.94
C THR A 277 -29.53 3.10 7.30
N ILE A 278 -28.85 3.39 8.42
CA ILE A 278 -29.46 3.31 9.76
C ILE A 278 -29.28 4.64 10.50
N ASP A 279 -30.31 4.96 11.29
CA ASP A 279 -30.59 6.15 12.07
C ASP A 279 -29.45 6.55 13.05
N PRO A 280 -28.94 7.81 13.02
CA PRO A 280 -27.78 8.27 13.81
C PRO A 280 -27.94 8.31 15.34
N GLY A 281 -29.04 7.79 15.90
CA GLY A 281 -29.37 7.86 17.34
C GLY A 281 -28.85 6.74 18.26
N HIS A 282 -28.12 5.74 17.76
CA HIS A 282 -27.70 4.59 18.58
C HIS A 282 -26.53 4.91 19.53
N LYS A 283 -26.78 4.79 20.84
CA LYS A 283 -25.80 5.03 21.91
C LYS A 283 -24.74 3.94 21.92
N SER A 284 -23.47 4.35 21.90
CA SER A 284 -22.24 3.57 21.73
C SER A 284 -21.89 2.53 22.83
N GLY A 285 -22.88 1.98 23.53
CA GLY A 285 -22.68 1.15 24.72
C GLY A 285 -22.69 -0.37 24.51
N ASN A 286 -23.44 -0.87 23.52
CA ASN A 286 -23.60 -2.30 23.26
C ASN A 286 -23.53 -2.57 21.75
N LEU A 287 -22.32 -2.76 21.23
CA LEU A 287 -22.08 -3.03 19.80
C LEU A 287 -22.05 -4.54 19.52
N ASP A 288 -23.11 -5.25 19.91
CA ASP A 288 -23.32 -6.65 19.54
C ASP A 288 -24.42 -6.72 18.47
N GLY A 289 -24.00 -6.95 17.22
CA GLY A 289 -24.89 -7.32 16.12
C GLY A 289 -25.74 -6.18 15.54
N ALA A 290 -25.43 -5.79 14.29
CA ALA A 290 -26.29 -5.05 13.36
C ALA A 290 -26.29 -3.50 13.37
N ASP A 291 -25.31 -2.83 13.99
CA ASP A 291 -25.02 -1.43 13.62
C ASP A 291 -24.28 -1.39 12.26
N ILE A 292 -25.01 -1.08 11.19
CA ILE A 292 -24.49 -0.94 9.83
C ILE A 292 -23.73 0.38 9.73
N LEU A 293 -22.43 0.30 9.95
CA LEU A 293 -21.51 1.42 9.71
C LEU A 293 -21.33 1.59 8.20
N LEU A 294 -21.73 2.76 7.68
CA LEU A 294 -21.53 3.11 6.28
C LEU A 294 -20.02 3.17 5.96
N PRO A 295 -19.60 2.71 4.77
CA PRO A 295 -18.22 2.86 4.37
C PRO A 295 -17.82 4.32 4.27
N ASP A 296 -16.60 4.63 4.68
CA ASP A 296 -16.04 5.99 4.56
C ASP A 296 -15.60 6.31 3.10
N HIS A 297 -15.87 5.41 2.15
CA HIS A 297 -15.66 5.59 0.72
C HIS A 297 -16.81 4.96 -0.06
N GLU A 298 -17.21 5.60 -1.15
CA GLU A 298 -18.20 5.02 -2.05
C GLU A 298 -17.54 3.99 -2.95
N TRP A 299 -18.16 2.81 -3.04
CA TRP A 299 -17.82 1.86 -4.08
C TRP A 299 -18.22 2.45 -5.43
N SER A 300 -17.29 2.44 -6.37
CA SER A 300 -17.48 2.99 -7.69
C SER A 300 -18.59 2.24 -8.43
N ILE A 301 -19.54 3.02 -8.91
CA ILE A 301 -20.60 2.59 -9.84
C ILE A 301 -20.18 2.77 -11.31
N GLU A 302 -18.98 3.30 -11.54
CA GLU A 302 -18.43 3.52 -12.87
C GLU A 302 -17.52 2.36 -13.28
N ALA A 303 -17.57 2.03 -14.58
CA ALA A 303 -16.61 1.12 -15.17
C ALA A 303 -15.20 1.70 -15.07
N PHE A 304 -14.22 0.82 -15.01
CA PHE A 304 -12.81 1.21 -15.03
C PHE A 304 -12.13 0.62 -16.26
N GLU A 305 -11.30 1.44 -16.91
CA GLU A 305 -10.38 1.02 -17.96
C GLU A 305 -9.04 1.71 -17.75
N GLY A 306 -7.96 0.93 -17.80
CA GLY A 306 -6.61 1.47 -17.69
C GLY A 306 -5.53 0.53 -18.21
N SER A 307 -4.36 1.09 -18.49
CA SER A 307 -3.17 0.36 -18.93
C SER A 307 -2.13 0.26 -17.82
N PHE A 308 -1.57 -0.92 -17.63
CA PHE A 308 -0.73 -1.27 -16.49
C PHE A 308 0.50 -2.08 -16.89
N TYR A 309 1.60 -1.86 -16.16
CA TYR A 309 2.64 -2.86 -16.01
C TYR A 309 2.19 -3.85 -14.96
N SER A 310 2.00 -5.11 -15.35
CA SER A 310 1.20 -6.06 -14.57
C SER A 310 1.90 -7.38 -14.29
N ALA A 311 1.52 -7.99 -13.17
CA ALA A 311 1.81 -9.38 -12.84
C ALA A 311 0.58 -10.04 -12.22
N LEU A 312 0.50 -11.35 -12.35
CA LEU A 312 -0.53 -12.19 -11.75
C LEU A 312 0.02 -12.87 -10.50
N ILE A 313 -0.59 -12.62 -9.36
CA ILE A 313 -0.37 -13.34 -8.11
C ILE A 313 -1.33 -14.52 -8.09
N THR A 314 -0.77 -15.72 -7.99
CA THR A 314 -1.52 -16.96 -7.90
C THR A 314 -1.26 -17.63 -6.56
N PHE A 315 -1.88 -18.77 -6.30
CA PHE A 315 -1.56 -19.55 -5.09
C PHE A 315 -0.11 -20.06 -5.10
N THR A 316 0.43 -20.36 -6.27
CA THR A 316 1.75 -21.00 -6.41
C THR A 316 2.89 -20.03 -6.68
N GLY A 317 2.61 -18.77 -7.02
CA GLY A 317 3.68 -17.88 -7.43
C GLY A 317 3.22 -16.55 -8.01
N LEU A 318 4.21 -15.76 -8.41
CA LEU A 318 4.04 -14.55 -9.19
C LEU A 318 4.35 -14.87 -10.66
N ILE A 319 3.46 -14.50 -11.58
CA ILE A 319 3.63 -14.65 -13.02
C ILE A 319 3.73 -13.26 -13.63
N PHE A 320 4.83 -12.96 -14.31
CA PHE A 320 5.03 -11.69 -14.99
C PHE A 320 4.22 -11.64 -16.29
N ILE A 321 3.72 -10.45 -16.65
CA ILE A 321 2.96 -10.25 -17.88
C ILE A 321 3.61 -9.11 -18.69
N ARG A 322 4.62 -9.48 -19.49
CA ARG A 322 5.52 -8.56 -20.22
C ARG A 322 5.53 -8.82 -21.72
N SER A 323 4.70 -9.74 -22.20
CA SER A 323 4.52 -10.02 -23.62
C SER A 323 3.13 -10.60 -23.89
N PRO A 324 2.67 -10.63 -25.15
CA PRO A 324 1.44 -11.33 -25.51
C PRO A 324 1.43 -12.81 -25.09
N ALA A 325 2.56 -13.52 -25.24
CA ALA A 325 2.66 -14.93 -24.85
C ALA A 325 2.51 -15.12 -23.33
N GLU A 326 3.12 -14.24 -22.54
CA GLU A 326 2.97 -14.26 -21.08
C GLU A 326 1.55 -13.89 -20.64
N LEU A 327 0.85 -13.01 -21.37
CA LEU A 327 -0.57 -12.70 -21.12
C LEU A 327 -1.47 -13.92 -21.35
N GLU A 328 -1.24 -14.66 -22.43
CA GLU A 328 -2.01 -15.88 -22.71
C GLU A 328 -1.74 -16.97 -21.67
N ALA A 329 -0.49 -17.13 -21.22
CA ALA A 329 -0.16 -18.01 -20.10
C ALA A 329 -0.85 -17.58 -18.79
N ALA A 330 -0.92 -16.27 -18.52
CA ALA A 330 -1.63 -15.74 -17.37
C ALA A 330 -3.14 -16.02 -17.45
N ARG A 331 -3.79 -15.86 -18.63
CA ARG A 331 -5.20 -16.24 -18.83
C ARG A 331 -5.45 -17.71 -18.51
N ALA A 332 -4.63 -18.60 -19.07
CA ALA A 332 -4.73 -20.03 -18.81
C ALA A 332 -4.60 -20.34 -17.31
N ARG A 333 -3.70 -19.64 -16.62
CA ARG A 333 -3.54 -19.81 -15.16
C ARG A 333 -4.72 -19.28 -14.36
N ILE A 334 -5.31 -18.15 -14.73
CA ILE A 334 -6.53 -17.63 -14.10
C ILE A 334 -7.65 -18.67 -14.17
N ASP A 335 -7.81 -19.32 -15.33
CA ASP A 335 -8.79 -20.38 -15.51
C ASP A 335 -8.51 -21.62 -14.65
N GLU A 336 -7.24 -22.01 -14.50
CA GLU A 336 -6.82 -23.12 -13.64
C GLU A 336 -7.10 -22.84 -12.16
N GLU A 337 -6.73 -21.65 -11.66
CA GLU A 337 -6.98 -21.24 -10.28
C GLU A 337 -8.48 -21.23 -10.00
N ARG A 338 -9.28 -20.66 -10.91
CA ARG A 338 -10.74 -20.62 -10.81
C ARG A 338 -11.36 -22.01 -10.76
N LYS A 339 -10.93 -22.94 -11.63
CA LYS A 339 -11.39 -24.34 -11.61
C LYS A 339 -11.03 -25.05 -10.30
N GLY A 340 -9.90 -24.67 -9.71
CA GLY A 340 -9.45 -25.15 -8.39
C GLY A 340 -10.08 -24.45 -7.19
N GLY A 341 -11.02 -23.51 -7.40
CA GLY A 341 -11.65 -22.73 -6.32
C GLY A 341 -10.72 -21.73 -5.64
N ARG A 342 -9.64 -21.32 -6.31
CA ARG A 342 -8.63 -20.39 -5.78
C ARG A 342 -8.72 -19.04 -6.50
N THR A 343 -8.38 -17.98 -5.78
CA THR A 343 -8.36 -16.62 -6.32
C THR A 343 -6.99 -16.33 -6.93
N ALA A 344 -6.98 -15.79 -8.16
CA ALA A 344 -5.81 -15.15 -8.75
C ALA A 344 -5.99 -13.63 -8.70
N LEU A 345 -4.96 -12.91 -8.28
CA LEU A 345 -4.99 -11.45 -8.16
C LEU A 345 -4.10 -10.82 -9.22
N LEU A 346 -4.66 -9.95 -10.04
CA LEU A 346 -3.90 -9.15 -11.00
C LEU A 346 -3.47 -7.86 -10.32
N THR A 347 -2.16 -7.59 -10.31
CA THR A 347 -1.60 -6.39 -9.69
C THR A 347 -0.70 -5.65 -10.67
N GLY A 348 -0.55 -4.34 -10.47
CA GLY A 348 0.32 -3.55 -11.33
C GLY A 348 0.37 -2.08 -11.00
N LEU A 349 1.20 -1.38 -11.76
CA LEU A 349 1.29 0.08 -11.76
C LEU A 349 0.73 0.64 -13.06
N SER A 350 -0.13 1.64 -12.95
CA SER A 350 -0.64 2.37 -14.10
C SER A 350 0.53 3.04 -14.85
N THR A 351 0.48 3.02 -16.18
CA THR A 351 1.45 3.77 -17.02
C THR A 351 1.46 5.27 -16.70
N SER A 352 0.33 5.79 -16.22
CA SER A 352 0.18 7.19 -15.81
C SER A 352 0.85 7.51 -14.46
N ALA A 353 1.08 6.51 -13.61
CA ALA A 353 1.71 6.66 -12.29
C ALA A 353 3.19 7.09 -12.40
N ILE A 354 3.85 6.64 -13.48
CA ILE A 354 5.29 6.79 -13.69
C ILE A 354 5.59 8.06 -14.50
N THR A 355 4.64 8.50 -15.34
CA THR A 355 4.82 9.60 -16.28
C THR A 355 4.42 10.96 -15.70
N ARG A 356 3.67 11.02 -14.59
CA ARG A 356 3.17 12.27 -14.02
C ARG A 356 4.00 12.73 -12.82
N SER A 357 4.95 13.65 -13.04
CA SER A 357 5.64 14.35 -11.95
C SER A 357 4.86 15.54 -11.35
N LYS A 358 3.68 15.92 -11.88
CA LYS A 358 3.08 17.22 -11.52
C LYS A 358 1.61 17.31 -11.14
N ASN A 359 0.78 16.27 -11.25
CA ASN A 359 -0.60 16.33 -10.73
C ASN A 359 -1.17 14.93 -10.52
N ARG A 360 -1.12 14.45 -9.27
CA ARG A 360 -1.90 13.28 -8.84
C ARG A 360 -3.37 13.67 -8.75
N SER A 361 -4.11 13.39 -9.80
CA SER A 361 -5.59 13.47 -9.82
C SER A 361 -6.23 12.12 -10.10
N GLY A 362 -5.50 11.00 -9.96
CA GLY A 362 -6.11 9.68 -10.05
C GLY A 362 -7.15 9.56 -8.95
N THR A 363 -8.43 9.49 -9.30
CA THR A 363 -9.48 9.22 -8.32
C THR A 363 -9.33 7.79 -7.85
N LEU A 364 -9.42 7.57 -6.52
CA LEU A 364 -9.55 6.23 -5.97
C LEU A 364 -10.73 5.52 -6.65
N TRP A 365 -10.46 4.43 -7.36
CA TRP A 365 -11.49 3.54 -7.86
C TRP A 365 -11.49 2.28 -7.01
N ILE A 366 -12.65 1.87 -6.50
CA ILE A 366 -12.79 0.66 -5.71
C ILE A 366 -14.16 0.06 -5.95
N SER A 367 -14.22 -1.24 -6.21
CA SER A 367 -15.44 -1.96 -6.56
C SER A 367 -15.27 -3.45 -6.22
N LEU A 368 -16.27 -4.29 -6.48
CA LEU A 368 -16.14 -5.74 -6.27
C LEU A 368 -14.93 -6.34 -6.98
N PRO A 369 -14.62 -5.95 -8.25
CA PRO A 369 -13.49 -6.53 -8.96
C PRO A 369 -12.12 -6.09 -8.47
N GLY A 370 -11.98 -5.03 -7.66
CA GLY A 370 -10.66 -4.55 -7.26
C GLY A 370 -10.59 -3.12 -6.74
N VAL A 371 -9.36 -2.61 -6.69
CA VAL A 371 -9.01 -1.25 -6.28
C VAL A 371 -7.89 -0.69 -7.15
N VAL A 372 -8.01 0.59 -7.50
CA VAL A 372 -6.98 1.43 -8.13
C VAL A 372 -6.80 2.67 -7.27
N ARG A 373 -5.60 2.84 -6.71
CA ARG A 373 -5.26 3.95 -5.83
C ARG A 373 -4.93 5.20 -6.64
N SER A 374 -4.96 6.34 -5.96
CA SER A 374 -4.63 7.65 -6.54
C SER A 374 -3.17 7.80 -6.98
N ASP A 375 -2.28 6.99 -6.41
CA ASP A 375 -0.89 6.85 -6.86
C ASP A 375 -0.73 5.91 -8.07
N GLY A 376 -1.81 5.26 -8.52
CA GLY A 376 -1.85 4.40 -9.69
C GLY A 376 -1.48 2.94 -9.45
N PHE A 377 -1.25 2.53 -8.18
CA PHE A 377 -1.18 1.10 -7.84
C PHE A 377 -2.55 0.46 -7.91
N ALA A 378 -2.61 -0.75 -8.48
CA ALA A 378 -3.84 -1.48 -8.65
C ALA A 378 -3.75 -2.95 -8.22
N LEU A 379 -4.90 -3.46 -7.78
CA LEU A 379 -5.12 -4.85 -7.45
C LEU A 379 -6.54 -5.25 -7.85
N PHE A 380 -6.67 -6.32 -8.60
CA PHE A 380 -7.95 -6.85 -9.07
C PHE A 380 -8.08 -8.34 -8.79
N ASP A 381 -9.30 -8.81 -8.55
CA ASP A 381 -9.65 -10.21 -8.75
C ASP A 381 -9.62 -10.48 -10.25
N ALA A 382 -8.65 -11.28 -10.70
CA ALA A 382 -8.42 -11.53 -12.11
C ALA A 382 -9.60 -12.26 -12.79
N SER A 383 -10.45 -12.93 -12.02
CA SER A 383 -11.66 -13.59 -12.53
C SER A 383 -12.82 -12.63 -12.81
N GLN A 384 -12.72 -11.38 -12.33
CA GLN A 384 -13.79 -10.37 -12.42
C GLN A 384 -13.47 -9.21 -13.36
N VAL A 385 -12.33 -9.28 -14.06
CA VAL A 385 -11.89 -8.24 -15.00
C VAL A 385 -11.61 -8.83 -16.38
N GLU A 386 -11.81 -8.01 -17.40
CA GLU A 386 -11.40 -8.33 -18.76
C GLU A 386 -9.96 -7.82 -18.93
N ILE A 387 -9.04 -8.72 -19.27
CA ILE A 387 -7.65 -8.39 -19.59
C ILE A 387 -7.40 -8.43 -21.09
N GLY A 388 -6.57 -7.54 -21.58
CA GLY A 388 -6.17 -7.45 -22.98
C GLY A 388 -4.86 -6.69 -23.13
N TYR A 389 -4.49 -6.41 -24.37
CA TYR A 389 -3.39 -5.50 -24.69
C TYR A 389 -3.72 -4.79 -26.00
N THR A 390 -3.20 -3.59 -26.16
CA THR A 390 -3.21 -2.91 -27.46
C THR A 390 -1.84 -3.13 -28.08
N PRO A 391 -1.74 -3.76 -29.27
CA PRO A 391 -0.46 -3.86 -29.96
C PRO A 391 0.09 -2.46 -30.24
N PRO A 392 1.42 -2.25 -30.19
CA PRO A 392 1.97 -1.02 -30.71
C PRO A 392 1.53 -0.84 -32.16
N PRO A 393 1.26 0.41 -32.61
CA PRO A 393 0.95 0.64 -34.01
C PRO A 393 2.04 0.03 -34.87
N VAL A 394 1.66 -0.86 -35.78
CA VAL A 394 2.58 -1.40 -36.76
C VAL A 394 3.03 -0.22 -37.61
N ASP A 395 4.31 0.14 -37.52
CA ASP A 395 4.93 1.00 -38.53
C ASP A 395 4.86 0.22 -39.84
N ILE A 396 3.77 0.41 -40.59
CA ILE A 396 3.71 0.00 -41.98
C ILE A 396 4.80 0.84 -42.64
N PRO A 397 5.88 0.24 -43.17
CA PRO A 397 6.87 0.99 -43.92
C PRO A 397 6.08 1.72 -44.99
N LYS A 398 6.07 3.06 -44.96
CA LYS A 398 5.55 3.83 -46.07
C LYS A 398 6.34 3.34 -47.28
N SER A 399 5.69 2.60 -48.16
CA SER A 399 6.26 2.23 -49.45
C SER A 399 6.82 3.54 -50.02
N ARG A 400 8.14 3.58 -50.21
CA ARG A 400 8.72 4.64 -51.03
C ARG A 400 7.93 4.62 -52.33
N PRO A 401 7.31 5.72 -52.76
CA PRO A 401 6.76 5.76 -54.10
C PRO A 401 7.91 5.43 -55.05
N ASP A 402 7.65 4.45 -55.91
CA ASP A 402 8.60 3.87 -56.84
C ASP A 402 9.42 4.97 -57.51
N ALA A 403 10.74 4.82 -57.44
CA ALA A 403 11.64 5.60 -58.27
C ALA A 403 11.26 5.30 -59.73
N ASN A 404 10.76 6.32 -60.41
CA ASN A 404 10.53 6.30 -61.85
C ASN A 404 11.75 5.66 -62.55
N PRO A 405 11.56 4.63 -63.41
CA PRO A 405 12.65 4.13 -64.22
C PRO A 405 13.13 5.25 -65.14
N LYS A 406 14.44 5.54 -65.10
CA LYS A 406 15.07 6.46 -66.05
C LYS A 406 14.90 5.93 -67.47
N PRO A 407 14.68 6.79 -68.48
CA PRO A 407 14.74 6.38 -69.87
C PRO A 407 16.15 5.89 -70.18
N ILE A 408 16.22 4.77 -70.90
CA ILE A 408 17.43 4.28 -71.53
C ILE A 408 17.67 5.21 -72.74
N GLU A 409 18.81 5.90 -72.75
CA GLU A 409 19.40 6.53 -73.95
C GLU A 409 20.33 5.53 -74.66
#